data_AF-A0A7K6BNI6-F1
#
_entry.id   AF-A0A7K6BNI6-F1
#
_cell.length_a   1.000
_cell.length_b   1.000
_cell.length_c   1.000
_cell.angle_alpha   90.00
_cell.angle_beta   90.00
_cell.angle_gamma   90.00
#
_symmetry.space_group_name_H-M   'P 1'
#
loop_
_entity.id
_entity.type
_entity.pdbx_description
1 polymer ?
#
loop_
_entity_poly.entity_id
_entity_poly.type
_entity_poly.pdbx_seq_one_letter_code
_entity_poly.pdbx_strand_id
1 'polypeptide(L)'
;QVVTLTVGNSPTVTNPFPVVEPAVVKFVCAVPSRLTLIPVYGSPQLDLSCPLLQQNKQVVPVSNYRNPVLDLAAYDQQSRKFDNFSSLNVVWESTKKAIARIEPDLPMELTLKEEGNGQRKMHGLQTVVVDREFGTAAISAAAIGYQPAHLKAAKAKMP
;
A
#
# COMPACT_ATOMS: atom_id res chain seq x y z
N GLN A 1 1.29 8.76 19.99
CA GLN A 1 1.05 7.92 21.18
C GLN A 1 2.27 7.02 21.39
N VAL A 2 2.67 6.74 22.63
CA VAL A 2 3.77 5.81 22.92
C VAL A 2 3.18 4.69 23.77
N VAL A 3 3.43 3.44 23.39
CA VAL A 3 3.05 2.26 24.16
C VAL A 3 4.31 1.62 24.68
N THR A 4 4.38 1.43 25.99
CA THR A 4 5.48 0.71 26.64
C THR A 4 4.93 -0.63 27.11
N LEU A 5 5.52 -1.71 26.62
CA LEU A 5 5.23 -3.06 27.04
C LEU A 5 6.36 -3.54 27.95
N THR A 6 6.05 -3.95 29.16
CA THR A 6 7.02 -4.55 30.08
C THR A 6 6.79 -6.05 30.14
N VAL A 7 7.82 -6.83 29.80
CA VAL A 7 7.78 -8.30 29.87
C VAL A 7 8.75 -8.73 30.96
N GLY A 8 8.28 -9.48 31.93
CA GLY A 8 9.12 -9.98 33.00
C GLY A 8 8.53 -11.20 33.67
N ASN A 9 9.35 -11.89 34.46
CA ASN A 9 8.87 -12.96 35.31
C ASN A 9 8.35 -12.42 36.65
N SER A 10 7.55 -13.23 37.35
CA SER A 10 7.11 -12.91 38.71
C SER A 10 8.13 -13.46 39.73
N PRO A 11 8.19 -12.87 40.94
CA PRO A 11 9.04 -13.40 42.01
C PRO A 11 8.65 -14.83 42.36
N THR A 12 9.63 -15.67 42.68
CA THR A 12 9.43 -17.01 43.24
C THR A 12 10.37 -17.22 44.43
N VAL A 13 10.17 -18.32 45.18
CA VAL A 13 11.04 -18.68 46.33
C VAL A 13 12.51 -18.81 45.90
N THR A 14 12.77 -19.33 44.69
CA THR A 14 14.12 -19.49 44.14
C THR A 14 14.59 -18.30 43.29
N ASN A 15 13.70 -17.36 42.97
CA ASN A 15 14.02 -16.13 42.25
C ASN A 15 13.29 -14.91 42.88
N PRO A 16 13.81 -14.38 43.99
CA PRO A 16 13.22 -13.23 44.67
C PRO A 16 13.41 -11.90 43.93
N PHE A 17 14.32 -11.84 42.95
CA PHE A 17 14.63 -10.64 42.16
C PHE A 17 14.32 -10.87 40.68
N PRO A 18 13.03 -10.78 40.28
CA PRO A 18 12.64 -10.99 38.90
C PRO A 18 13.25 -9.94 37.95
N VAL A 19 13.40 -10.34 36.69
CA VAL A 19 13.88 -9.48 35.60
C VAL A 19 12.68 -9.00 34.81
N VAL A 20 12.66 -7.70 34.54
CA VAL A 20 11.65 -7.04 33.70
C VAL A 20 12.37 -6.29 32.59
N GLU A 21 11.98 -6.57 31.36
CA GLU A 21 12.50 -5.93 30.16
C GLU A 21 11.41 -5.05 29.52
N PRO A 22 11.64 -3.73 29.34
CA PRO A 22 10.71 -2.83 28.67
C PRO A 22 10.95 -2.76 27.15
N ALA A 23 9.88 -2.80 26.37
CA ALA A 23 9.85 -2.51 24.94
C ALA A 23 8.96 -1.28 24.69
N VAL A 24 9.44 -0.32 23.89
CA VAL A 24 8.72 0.93 23.63
C VAL A 24 8.40 1.06 22.14
N VAL A 25 7.12 1.25 21.81
CA VAL A 25 6.63 1.46 20.45
C VAL A 25 5.98 2.84 20.33
N LYS A 26 6.45 3.64 19.38
CA LYS A 26 5.91 4.98 19.10
C LYS A 26 4.95 4.92 17.92
N PHE A 27 3.68 5.18 18.19
CA PHE A 27 2.63 5.35 17.18
C PHE A 27 2.54 6.80 16.75
N VAL A 28 2.57 7.02 15.44
CA VAL A 28 2.42 8.33 14.83
C VAL A 28 1.14 8.35 14.00
N CYS A 29 0.23 9.24 14.37
CA CYS A 29 -0.92 9.58 13.53
C CYS A 29 -0.53 10.78 12.66
N ALA A 30 -0.68 10.65 11.35
CA ALA A 30 -0.36 11.68 10.39
C ALA A 30 -1.46 11.78 9.34
N VAL A 31 -1.52 12.92 8.64
CA VAL A 31 -2.41 13.11 7.50
C VAL A 31 -1.70 12.60 6.24
N PRO A 32 -2.34 11.76 5.40
CA PRO A 32 -1.80 11.37 4.11
C PRO A 32 -1.57 12.60 3.23
N SER A 33 -0.41 12.68 2.60
CA SER A 33 -0.05 13.80 1.71
C SER A 33 0.29 13.36 0.29
N ARG A 34 0.69 12.10 0.12
CA ARG A 34 1.14 11.57 -1.18
C ARG A 34 0.76 10.11 -1.30
N LEU A 35 0.30 9.73 -2.49
CA LEU A 35 0.20 8.35 -2.93
C LEU A 35 1.32 8.07 -3.93
N THR A 36 1.85 6.85 -3.92
CA THR A 36 2.78 6.38 -4.95
C THR A 36 2.19 5.18 -5.64
N LEU A 37 2.33 5.11 -6.96
CA LEU A 37 1.94 3.98 -7.79
C LEU A 37 3.19 3.36 -8.40
N ILE A 38 3.38 2.07 -8.19
CA ILE A 38 4.52 1.31 -8.72
C ILE A 38 4.00 0.10 -9.49
N PRO A 39 4.40 -0.11 -10.76
CA PRO A 39 4.03 -1.33 -11.47
C PRO A 39 4.65 -2.56 -10.81
N VAL A 40 3.83 -3.58 -10.56
CA VAL A 40 4.29 -4.88 -10.08
C VAL A 40 4.60 -5.75 -11.29
N TYR A 41 5.88 -6.07 -11.45
CA TYR A 41 6.32 -7.04 -12.45
C TYR A 41 6.29 -8.44 -11.82
N GLY A 42 5.55 -9.35 -12.44
CA GLY A 42 5.71 -10.78 -12.15
C GLY A 42 7.12 -11.22 -12.50
N SER A 43 7.65 -12.25 -11.81
CA SER A 43 8.94 -12.82 -12.17
C SER A 43 8.92 -13.22 -13.66
N PRO A 44 9.98 -12.91 -14.43
CA PRO A 44 10.05 -13.32 -15.81
C PRO A 44 10.29 -14.83 -15.83
N GLN A 45 9.23 -15.63 -15.97
CA GLN A 45 9.39 -17.08 -16.18
C GLN A 45 9.79 -17.44 -17.62
N LEU A 46 10.07 -16.48 -18.49
CA LEU A 46 10.66 -16.75 -19.79
C LEU A 46 11.66 -15.64 -20.17
N ASP A 47 12.76 -16.07 -20.78
CA ASP A 47 13.89 -15.35 -21.40
C ASP A 47 13.52 -14.28 -22.46
N LEU A 48 12.33 -13.69 -22.41
CA LEU A 48 12.01 -12.50 -23.17
C LEU A 48 12.51 -11.30 -22.37
N SER A 49 13.76 -10.94 -22.63
CA SER A 49 14.33 -9.66 -22.24
C SER A 49 13.46 -8.53 -22.79
N CYS A 50 12.39 -8.16 -22.10
CA CYS A 50 11.74 -6.88 -22.35
C CYS A 50 12.79 -5.81 -22.02
N PRO A 51 13.20 -4.95 -22.97
CA PRO A 51 14.22 -3.93 -22.73
C PRO A 51 13.61 -2.76 -21.93
N LEU A 52 13.11 -3.06 -20.72
CA LEU A 52 12.64 -2.09 -19.74
C LEU A 52 13.77 -1.14 -19.32
N LEU A 53 15.02 -1.59 -19.40
CA LEU A 53 16.21 -0.85 -18.98
C LEU A 53 16.61 0.32 -19.91
N GLN A 54 16.06 0.41 -21.13
CA GLN A 54 16.45 1.43 -22.12
C GLN A 54 15.34 2.43 -22.49
N GLN A 55 14.16 2.35 -21.89
CA GLN A 55 13.05 3.22 -22.28
C GLN A 55 12.93 4.48 -21.43
N ASN A 56 12.51 5.58 -22.07
CA ASN A 56 12.26 6.88 -21.45
C ASN A 56 11.52 6.72 -20.12
N LYS A 57 12.01 7.36 -19.06
CA LYS A 57 11.45 7.36 -17.69
C LYS A 57 10.00 7.84 -17.57
N GLN A 58 9.34 8.17 -18.69
CA GLN A 58 8.03 8.80 -18.75
C GLN A 58 6.89 7.80 -18.98
N VAL A 59 7.16 6.60 -19.52
CA VAL A 59 6.14 5.56 -19.78
C VAL A 59 6.63 4.18 -19.39
N VAL A 60 5.72 3.33 -18.91
CA VAL A 60 6.00 1.95 -18.53
C VAL A 60 5.37 1.02 -19.58
N PRO A 61 6.17 0.23 -20.32
CA PRO A 61 5.61 -0.73 -21.26
C PRO A 61 4.99 -1.91 -20.49
N VAL A 62 3.80 -2.31 -20.90
CA VAL A 62 3.06 -3.45 -20.33
C VAL A 62 2.50 -4.30 -21.47
N SER A 63 2.21 -5.57 -21.17
CA SER A 63 1.51 -6.43 -22.12
C SER A 63 0.04 -6.01 -22.23
N ASN A 64 -0.51 -6.03 -23.43
CA ASN A 64 -1.95 -5.90 -23.68
C ASN A 64 -2.71 -7.24 -23.57
N TYR A 65 -2.01 -8.36 -23.29
CA TYR A 65 -2.60 -9.69 -23.10
C TYR A 65 -2.74 -10.07 -21.62
N ARG A 66 -2.08 -9.36 -20.72
CA ARG A 66 -2.07 -9.64 -19.28
C ARG A 66 -2.35 -8.36 -18.53
N ASN A 67 -3.32 -8.41 -17.64
CA ASN A 67 -3.67 -7.31 -16.77
C ASN A 67 -2.48 -6.95 -15.87
N PRO A 68 -1.89 -5.75 -15.99
CA PRO A 68 -0.84 -5.32 -15.07
C PRO A 68 -1.44 -4.99 -13.70
N VAL A 69 -0.62 -5.12 -12.66
CA VAL A 69 -0.97 -4.78 -11.28
C VAL A 69 -0.16 -3.57 -10.85
N LEU A 70 -0.82 -2.61 -10.20
CA LEU A 70 -0.20 -1.44 -9.58
C LEU A 70 -0.18 -1.61 -8.07
N ASP A 71 0.98 -1.40 -7.46
CA ASP A 71 1.17 -1.30 -6.03
C ASP A 71 1.04 0.15 -5.57
N LEU A 72 0.08 0.39 -4.68
CA LEU A 72 -0.24 1.67 -4.08
C LEU A 72 0.26 1.72 -2.63
N ALA A 73 0.98 2.79 -2.31
CA ALA A 73 1.37 3.11 -0.95
C ALA A 73 1.06 4.57 -0.61
N ALA A 74 0.67 4.80 0.64
CA ALA A 74 0.38 6.14 1.16
C ALA A 74 1.53 6.66 2.04
N TYR A 75 1.82 7.95 1.93
CA TYR A 75 2.89 8.64 2.65
C TYR A 75 2.40 9.94 3.26
N ASP A 76 2.95 10.29 4.41
CA ASP A 76 2.75 11.59 5.03
C ASP A 76 3.71 12.66 4.49
N GLN A 77 3.57 13.90 4.96
CA GLN A 77 4.37 15.05 4.52
C GLN A 77 5.87 14.88 4.81
N GLN A 78 6.22 14.04 5.77
CA GLN A 78 7.61 13.73 6.13
C GLN A 78 8.14 12.52 5.33
N SER A 79 7.42 12.09 4.30
CA SER A 79 7.71 10.89 3.50
C SER A 79 7.76 9.59 4.31
N ARG A 80 7.05 9.53 5.45
CA ARG A 80 6.88 8.27 6.17
C ARG A 80 5.73 7.50 5.53
N LYS A 81 6.00 6.25 5.17
CA LYS A 81 5.00 5.33 4.66
C LYS A 81 4.07 4.89 5.79
N PHE A 82 2.77 4.93 5.53
CA PHE A 82 1.74 4.48 6.46
C PHE A 82 1.82 2.95 6.65
N ASP A 83 1.72 2.52 7.91
CA ASP A 83 1.62 1.10 8.23
C ASP A 83 0.26 0.53 7.81
N ASN A 84 -0.79 1.36 7.86
CA ASN A 84 -2.14 1.02 7.42
C ASN A 84 -2.84 2.27 6.86
N PHE A 85 -3.41 2.15 5.65
CA PHE A 85 -4.20 3.20 5.00
C PHE A 85 -5.57 2.69 4.52
N SER A 86 -6.04 1.54 5.01
CA SER A 86 -7.29 0.89 4.60
C SER A 86 -8.54 1.75 4.77
N SER A 87 -8.46 2.76 5.63
CA SER A 87 -9.54 3.72 5.88
C SER A 87 -9.69 4.77 4.79
N LEU A 88 -8.71 4.91 3.88
CA LEU A 88 -8.78 5.88 2.79
C LEU A 88 -9.81 5.46 1.75
N ASN A 89 -10.53 6.46 1.24
CA ASN A 89 -11.35 6.33 0.06
C ASN A 89 -10.50 6.72 -1.17
N VAL A 90 -10.01 5.70 -1.88
CA VAL A 90 -9.15 5.87 -3.06
C VAL A 90 -10.01 5.74 -4.31
N VAL A 91 -10.00 6.78 -5.15
CA VAL A 91 -10.65 6.80 -6.46
C VAL A 91 -9.59 6.63 -7.53
N TRP A 92 -9.90 5.82 -8.53
CA TRP A 92 -9.03 5.56 -9.66
C TRP A 92 -9.60 6.11 -10.95
N GLU A 93 -8.72 6.60 -11.82
CA GLU A 93 -9.08 7.12 -13.13
C GLU A 93 -8.15 6.57 -14.22
N SER A 94 -8.68 6.50 -15.44
CA SER A 94 -7.93 6.17 -16.65
C SER A 94 -8.24 7.19 -17.73
N THR A 95 -7.20 7.69 -18.39
CA THR A 95 -7.36 8.62 -19.52
C THR A 95 -7.95 7.94 -20.76
N LYS A 96 -7.86 6.61 -20.87
CA LYS A 96 -8.37 5.83 -22.02
C LYS A 96 -8.87 4.45 -21.57
N LYS A 97 -10.12 4.41 -21.12
CA LYS A 97 -10.78 3.18 -20.63
C LYS A 97 -10.89 2.06 -21.66
N ALA A 98 -10.88 2.37 -22.95
CA ALA A 98 -10.96 1.37 -24.03
C ALA A 98 -9.71 0.48 -24.17
N ILE A 99 -8.57 0.91 -23.60
CA ILE A 99 -7.30 0.15 -23.68
C ILE A 99 -6.77 -0.27 -22.31
N ALA A 100 -7.07 0.51 -21.27
CA ALA A 100 -6.69 0.23 -19.90
C ALA A 100 -7.75 0.82 -18.96
N ARG A 101 -8.41 -0.02 -18.14
CA ARG A 101 -9.46 0.43 -17.22
C ARG A 101 -9.32 -0.20 -15.85
N ILE A 102 -9.96 0.45 -14.88
CA ILE A 102 -10.15 -0.08 -13.54
C ILE A 102 -11.57 -0.61 -13.50
N GLU A 103 -11.70 -1.92 -13.27
CA GLU A 103 -13.00 -2.57 -13.24
C GLU A 103 -13.59 -2.47 -11.83
N PRO A 104 -14.84 -1.98 -11.67
CA PRO A 104 -15.45 -1.80 -10.35
C PRO A 104 -15.66 -3.11 -9.56
N ASP A 105 -15.77 -4.25 -10.25
CA ASP A 105 -15.94 -5.57 -9.65
C ASP A 105 -14.61 -6.20 -9.18
N LEU A 106 -13.47 -5.59 -9.55
CA LEU A 106 -12.12 -5.96 -9.14
C LEU A 106 -11.53 -4.84 -8.26
N PRO A 107 -12.01 -4.71 -7.00
CA PRO A 107 -11.53 -3.68 -6.10
C PRO A 107 -10.06 -3.90 -5.73
N MET A 108 -9.39 -2.82 -5.34
CA MET A 108 -8.02 -2.86 -4.83
C MET A 108 -7.90 -3.82 -3.64
N GLU A 109 -6.93 -4.73 -3.70
CA GLU A 109 -6.63 -5.67 -2.63
C GLU A 109 -5.63 -5.05 -1.64
N LEU A 110 -5.93 -5.09 -0.35
CA LEU A 110 -5.04 -4.60 0.69
C LEU A 110 -4.22 -5.75 1.28
N THR A 111 -2.90 -5.63 1.21
CA THR A 111 -1.97 -6.66 1.71
C THR A 111 -0.93 -6.05 2.65
N LEU A 112 -0.42 -6.86 3.59
CA LEU A 112 0.72 -6.48 4.43
C LEU A 112 1.98 -7.08 3.84
N LYS A 113 2.96 -6.22 3.52
CA LYS A 113 4.27 -6.63 2.98
C LYS A 113 5.35 -6.34 3.99
N GLU A 114 6.25 -7.30 4.18
CA GLU A 114 7.44 -7.12 5.01
C GLU A 114 8.44 -6.21 4.29
N GLU A 115 8.86 -5.15 4.97
CA GLU A 115 9.96 -4.31 4.56
C GLU A 115 11.28 -4.86 5.14
N GLY A 116 12.41 -4.51 4.53
CA GLY A 116 13.73 -5.05 4.91
C GLY A 116 14.19 -4.74 6.34
N ASN A 117 13.41 -3.98 7.11
CA ASN A 117 13.62 -3.66 8.52
C ASN A 117 12.77 -4.53 9.48
N GLY A 118 12.09 -5.57 8.97
CA GLY A 118 11.22 -6.45 9.76
C GLY A 118 9.85 -5.86 10.09
N GLN A 119 9.55 -4.63 9.64
CA GLN A 119 8.21 -4.06 9.78
C GLN A 119 7.34 -4.48 8.60
N ARG A 120 6.06 -4.74 8.88
CA ARG A 120 5.07 -4.97 7.83
C ARG A 120 4.26 -3.72 7.60
N LYS A 121 4.21 -3.27 6.34
CA LYS A 121 3.43 -2.10 5.93
C LYS A 121 2.35 -2.49 4.94
N MET A 122 1.26 -1.74 4.94
CA MET A 122 0.16 -1.96 4.02
C MET A 122 0.53 -1.53 2.60
N HIS A 123 0.03 -2.30 1.64
CA HIS A 123 0.12 -2.11 0.20
C HIS A 123 -1.24 -2.36 -0.43
N GLY A 124 -1.57 -1.56 -1.44
CA GLY A 124 -2.82 -1.68 -2.19
C GLY A 124 -2.53 -2.18 -3.60
N LEU A 125 -2.96 -3.38 -3.94
CA LEU A 125 -2.76 -3.99 -5.25
C LEU A 125 -3.99 -3.73 -6.10
N GLN A 126 -3.86 -2.87 -7.11
CA GLN A 126 -4.94 -2.59 -8.06
C GLN A 126 -4.63 -3.24 -9.40
N THR A 127 -5.54 -4.09 -9.84
CA THR A 127 -5.49 -4.67 -11.20
C THR A 127 -6.01 -3.66 -12.21
N VAL A 128 -5.26 -3.47 -13.30
CA VAL A 128 -5.69 -2.70 -14.47
C VAL A 128 -6.06 -3.69 -15.55
N VAL A 129 -7.30 -3.61 -16.05
CA VAL A 129 -7.79 -4.50 -17.10
C VAL A 129 -7.42 -3.94 -18.47
N VAL A 130 -6.86 -4.78 -19.33
CA VAL A 130 -6.45 -4.44 -20.71
C VAL A 130 -7.20 -5.30 -21.72
N ASP A 131 -7.59 -4.71 -22.86
CA ASP A 131 -8.47 -5.36 -23.86
C ASP A 131 -7.75 -5.73 -25.16
N ARG A 132 -6.45 -6.06 -25.11
CA ARG A 132 -5.61 -6.38 -26.30
C ARG A 132 -5.49 -5.26 -27.34
N GLU A 133 -6.04 -4.09 -27.06
CA GLU A 133 -5.82 -2.89 -27.84
C GLU A 133 -4.45 -2.27 -27.54
N PHE A 134 -3.89 -1.55 -28.52
CA PHE A 134 -2.59 -0.91 -28.42
C PHE A 134 -2.74 0.59 -28.13
N GLY A 135 -1.81 1.15 -27.34
CA GLY A 135 -1.73 2.58 -27.12
C GLY A 135 -1.13 2.95 -25.78
N THR A 136 -1.34 4.19 -25.38
CA THR A 136 -0.87 4.74 -24.10
C THR A 136 -2.05 5.32 -23.33
N ALA A 137 -2.19 4.89 -22.09
CA ALA A 137 -3.12 5.40 -21.09
C ALA A 137 -2.36 5.78 -19.82
N ALA A 138 -2.83 6.81 -19.13
CA ALA A 138 -2.39 7.13 -17.79
C ALA A 138 -3.44 6.65 -16.78
N ILE A 139 -2.98 5.96 -15.74
CA ILE A 139 -3.78 5.55 -14.59
C ILE A 139 -3.39 6.46 -13.42
N SER A 140 -4.38 7.05 -12.77
CA SER A 140 -4.19 7.90 -11.58
C SER A 140 -5.02 7.38 -10.41
N ALA A 141 -4.54 7.64 -9.20
CA ALA A 141 -5.22 7.35 -7.95
C ALA A 141 -5.25 8.60 -7.07
N ALA A 142 -6.40 8.90 -6.47
CA ALA A 142 -6.59 10.02 -5.57
C ALA A 142 -7.27 9.56 -4.28
N ALA A 143 -6.74 9.96 -3.13
CA ALA A 143 -7.43 9.80 -1.85
C ALA A 143 -8.37 11.01 -1.66
N ILE A 144 -9.67 10.80 -1.83
CA ILE A 144 -10.68 11.87 -1.73
C ILE A 144 -11.25 12.05 -0.31
N GLY A 145 -10.75 11.26 0.64
CA GLY A 145 -11.17 11.30 2.03
C GLY A 145 -11.05 9.94 2.69
N TYR A 146 -11.88 9.72 3.70
CA TYR A 146 -11.97 8.45 4.43
C TYR A 146 -13.29 7.75 4.14
N GLN A 147 -13.28 6.42 4.20
CA GLN A 147 -14.48 5.62 4.00
C GLN A 147 -15.52 5.90 5.10
N PRO A 148 -16.81 6.06 4.76
CA PRO A 148 -17.87 6.36 5.74
C PRO A 148 -17.96 5.35 6.88
N ALA A 149 -17.75 4.06 6.60
CA ALA A 149 -17.76 3.01 7.63
C ALA A 149 -16.68 3.23 8.70
N HIS A 150 -15.47 3.63 8.28
CA HIS A 150 -14.36 3.92 9.18
C HIS A 150 -14.61 5.20 10.00
N LEU A 151 -15.16 6.25 9.37
CA LEU A 151 -15.53 7.49 10.08
C LEU A 151 -16.61 7.23 11.15
N LYS A 152 -17.63 6.44 10.81
CA LYS A 152 -18.69 6.04 11.74
C LYS A 152 -18.14 5.23 12.92
N ALA A 153 -17.27 4.25 12.65
CA ALA A 153 -16.63 3.45 13.69
C ALA A 153 -15.75 4.31 14.63
N ALA A 154 -15.05 5.29 14.07
CA ALA A 154 -14.22 6.23 14.82
C ALA A 154 -15.04 7.31 15.58
N LYS A 155 -16.37 7.36 15.40
CA LYS A 155 -17.24 8.44 15.91
C LYS A 155 -16.74 9.84 15.50
N ALA A 156 -16.12 9.93 14.33
CA ALA A 156 -15.63 11.18 13.79
C ALA A 156 -16.80 12.02 13.30
N LYS A 157 -16.70 13.36 13.41
CA LYS A 157 -17.64 14.26 12.75
C LYS A 157 -17.50 14.06 11.25
N MET A 158 -18.58 13.71 10.57
CA MET A 158 -18.60 13.65 9.11
C MET A 158 -18.44 15.08 8.58
N PRO A 159 -17.50 15.34 7.65
CA PRO A 159 -17.36 16.65 7.03
C PRO A 159 -18.57 17.02 6.17
#